data_AF-A0A354HVU1-F1
#
_entry.id   AF-A0A354HVU1-F1
#
_cell.length_a   1.000
_cell.length_b   1.000
_cell.length_c   1.000
_cell.angle_alpha   90.00
_cell.angle_beta   90.00
_cell.angle_gamma   90.00
#
_symmetry.space_group_name_H-M   'P 1'
#
loop_
_entity.id
_entity.type
_entity.pdbx_description
1 polymer ?
#
loop_
_entity_poly.entity_id
_entity_poly.type
_entity_poly.pdbx_seq_one_letter_code
_entity_poly.pdbx_strand_id
1 'polypeptide(L)'
;FSVNRMLTYECFKSRMEKGLSFIEFNYMLLQSYDFLTLFRRHGCRLQIGGDDQWSNIISGIDLIRRLEQEEAYGLTIPLLETADGKKMGKTEAGAVWLDPRLTSPYDFFQYWRNTHDRDVNRFLKLYTFLPVEQIDAATAIQGQEINAAKELLAFEVTKLVHGEEEAVKSRQAARALFAGGKEAG
;
A
#
# COMPACT_ATOMS: atom_id res chain seq x y z
N PHE A 1 -15.79 15.54 21.65
CA PHE A 1 -14.32 15.52 21.45
C PHE A 1 -13.69 16.44 22.47
N SER A 2 -12.62 16.04 23.15
CA SER A 2 -11.91 16.91 24.12
C SER A 2 -10.62 17.40 23.47
N VAL A 3 -10.44 18.73 23.40
CA VAL A 3 -9.23 19.34 22.83
C VAL A 3 -7.97 18.81 23.52
N ASN A 4 -7.98 18.73 24.85
CA ASN A 4 -6.85 18.20 25.62
C ASN A 4 -6.47 16.78 25.20
N ARG A 5 -7.46 15.90 24.97
CA ARG A 5 -7.22 14.53 24.51
C ARG A 5 -6.77 14.46 23.05
N MET A 6 -7.26 15.35 22.19
CA MET A 6 -6.80 15.42 20.81
C MET A 6 -5.32 15.77 20.73
N LEU A 7 -4.87 16.73 21.56
CA LEU A 7 -3.48 17.17 21.63
C LEU A 7 -2.51 16.10 22.17
N THR A 8 -2.99 15.05 22.83
CA THR A 8 -2.11 13.94 23.28
C THR A 8 -1.77 12.95 22.16
N TYR A 9 -2.48 12.95 21.03
CA TYR A 9 -2.17 12.04 19.93
C TYR A 9 -0.88 12.47 19.21
N GLU A 10 -0.04 11.48 18.88
CA GLU A 10 1.30 11.70 18.33
C GLU A 10 1.28 12.46 16.99
N CYS A 11 0.25 12.22 16.16
CA CYS A 11 0.04 12.93 14.90
C CYS A 11 -0.14 14.44 15.09
N PHE A 12 -0.80 14.87 16.17
CA PHE A 12 -0.98 16.29 16.49
C PHE A 12 0.21 16.86 17.26
N LYS A 13 0.79 16.10 18.20
CA LYS A 13 1.94 16.54 18.99
C LYS A 13 3.12 16.95 18.10
N SER A 14 3.47 16.11 17.13
CA SER A 14 4.56 16.37 16.17
C SER A 14 4.28 17.55 15.22
N ARG A 15 3.00 17.82 14.91
CA ARG A 15 2.58 18.92 14.03
C ARG A 15 2.50 20.26 14.78
N MET A 16 2.11 20.24 16.05
CA MET A 16 2.04 21.44 16.88
C MET A 16 3.37 22.20 16.93
N GLU A 17 4.50 21.48 16.93
CA GLU A 17 5.84 22.07 16.89
C GLU A 17 6.15 22.84 15.60
N LYS A 18 5.46 22.52 14.50
CA LYS A 18 5.66 23.11 13.16
C LYS A 18 4.54 24.10 12.77
N GLY A 19 3.50 24.19 13.58
CA GLY A 19 2.25 24.88 13.26
C GLY A 19 1.17 23.89 12.82
N LEU A 20 0.04 23.92 13.53
CA LEU A 20 -1.16 23.14 13.22
C LEU A 20 -2.31 24.10 12.97
N SER A 21 -2.86 24.07 11.75
CA SER A 21 -4.01 24.92 11.43
C SER A 21 -5.30 24.40 12.06
N PHE A 22 -6.28 25.29 12.24
CA PHE A 22 -7.61 24.90 12.69
C PHE A 22 -8.25 23.86 11.75
N ILE A 23 -8.00 23.97 10.44
CA ILE A 23 -8.55 23.03 9.44
C ILE A 23 -7.94 21.63 9.64
N GLU A 24 -6.62 21.54 9.79
CA GLU A 24 -5.94 20.25 10.03
C GLU A 24 -6.36 19.63 11.36
N PHE A 25 -6.56 20.44 12.41
CA PHE A 25 -7.03 19.95 13.71
C PHE A 25 -8.43 19.30 13.63
N ASN A 26 -9.31 19.82 12.77
CA ASN A 26 -10.67 19.30 12.60
C ASN A 26 -10.75 18.04 11.71
N TYR A 27 -9.66 17.62 11.05
CA TYR A 27 -9.66 16.43 10.21
C TYR A 27 -10.13 15.17 10.95
N MET A 28 -9.67 14.99 12.19
CA MET A 28 -10.04 13.82 13.00
C MET A 28 -11.56 13.76 13.29
N LEU A 29 -12.22 14.92 13.44
CA LEU A 29 -13.67 14.97 13.67
C LEU A 29 -14.42 14.49 12.43
N LEU A 30 -14.00 14.95 11.25
CA LEU A 30 -14.62 14.56 9.97
C LEU A 30 -14.49 13.05 9.73
N GLN A 31 -13.28 12.50 9.83
CA GLN A 31 -13.07 11.06 9.62
C GLN A 31 -13.81 10.20 10.67
N SER A 32 -13.93 10.68 11.92
CA SER A 32 -14.72 9.98 12.94
C SER A 32 -16.21 9.97 12.58
N TYR A 33 -16.71 11.07 12.04
CA TYR A 33 -18.10 11.20 11.62
C TYR A 33 -18.40 10.37 10.37
N ASP A 34 -17.44 10.20 9.46
CA ASP A 34 -17.56 9.27 8.34
C ASP A 34 -17.79 7.84 8.83
N PHE A 35 -17.03 7.38 9.83
CA PHE A 35 -17.21 6.05 10.38
C PHE A 35 -18.61 5.88 11.00
N LEU A 36 -19.05 6.84 11.80
CA LEU A 36 -20.41 6.84 12.37
C LEU A 36 -21.49 6.81 11.28
N THR A 37 -21.28 7.58 10.21
CA THR A 37 -22.24 7.65 9.10
C THR A 37 -22.34 6.31 8.37
N LEU A 38 -21.19 5.68 8.07
CA LEU A 38 -21.15 4.35 7.44
C LEU A 38 -21.69 3.26 8.36
N PHE A 39 -21.46 3.36 9.68
CA PHE A 39 -22.05 2.47 10.67
C PHE A 39 -23.58 2.55 10.63
N ARG A 40 -24.15 3.76 10.72
CA ARG A 40 -25.61 3.96 10.71
C ARG A 40 -26.27 3.55 9.40
N ARG A 41 -25.63 3.85 8.26
CA ARG A 41 -26.22 3.62 6.92
C ARG A 41 -26.05 2.20 6.42
N HIS A 42 -24.94 1.55 6.76
CA HIS A 42 -24.53 0.29 6.14
C HIS A 42 -24.14 -0.79 7.14
N GLY A 43 -24.22 -0.54 8.45
CA GLY A 43 -23.74 -1.48 9.47
C GLY A 43 -22.23 -1.68 9.42
N CYS A 44 -21.47 -0.72 8.90
CA CYS A 44 -20.01 -0.80 8.82
C CYS A 44 -19.40 -0.88 10.24
N ARG A 45 -18.84 -2.03 10.60
CA ARG A 45 -18.25 -2.29 11.92
C ARG A 45 -16.72 -2.33 11.94
N LEU A 46 -16.05 -2.24 10.79
CA LEU A 46 -14.59 -2.31 10.69
C LEU A 46 -14.07 -1.18 9.79
N GLN A 47 -13.12 -0.39 10.29
CA GLN A 47 -12.36 0.55 9.48
C GLN A 47 -10.91 0.08 9.37
N ILE A 48 -10.39 0.07 8.14
CA ILE A 48 -9.02 -0.32 7.82
C ILE A 48 -8.28 0.88 7.24
N GLY A 49 -7.01 1.07 7.60
CA GLY A 49 -6.18 2.13 7.05
C GLY A 49 -4.68 1.86 7.21
N GLY A 50 -3.85 2.79 6.75
CA GLY A 50 -2.41 2.78 7.06
C GLY A 50 -2.15 3.05 8.54
N ASP A 51 -0.97 2.68 9.02
CA ASP A 51 -0.56 2.87 10.41
C ASP A 51 -0.64 4.34 10.89
N ASP A 52 -0.44 5.29 9.96
CA ASP A 52 -0.59 6.72 10.18
C ASP A 52 -2.03 7.17 10.48
N GLN A 53 -3.03 6.31 10.24
CA GLN A 53 -4.46 6.59 10.46
C GLN A 53 -4.98 6.09 11.81
N TRP A 54 -4.15 5.44 12.63
CA TRP A 54 -4.57 4.79 13.87
C TRP A 54 -5.41 5.69 14.80
N SER A 55 -4.92 6.91 15.09
CA SER A 55 -5.62 7.84 16.00
C SER A 55 -6.99 8.28 15.47
N ASN A 56 -7.12 8.46 14.15
CA ASN A 56 -8.38 8.83 13.52
C ASN A 56 -9.39 7.68 13.54
N ILE A 57 -8.93 6.45 13.30
CA ILE A 57 -9.77 5.23 13.36
C ILE A 57 -10.32 5.04 14.78
N ILE A 58 -9.45 5.08 15.80
CA ILE A 58 -9.84 4.95 17.21
C ILE A 58 -10.85 6.04 17.59
N SER A 59 -10.67 7.26 17.09
CA SER A 59 -11.60 8.35 17.32
C SER A 59 -13.00 8.07 16.76
N GLY A 60 -13.09 7.43 15.59
CA GLY A 60 -14.37 6.98 15.01
C GLY A 60 -15.04 5.88 15.83
N ILE A 61 -14.26 4.89 16.29
CA ILE A 61 -14.76 3.82 17.18
C ILE A 61 -15.33 4.41 18.47
N ASP A 62 -14.59 5.33 19.09
CA ASP A 62 -15.02 6.01 20.32
C ASP A 62 -16.29 6.83 20.11
N LEU A 63 -16.47 7.40 18.92
CA LEU A 63 -17.68 8.15 18.58
C LEU A 63 -18.90 7.23 18.44
N ILE A 64 -18.77 6.11 17.72
CA ILE A 64 -19.82 5.09 17.57
C ILE A 64 -20.23 4.57 18.95
N ARG A 65 -19.26 4.17 19.78
CA ARG A 65 -19.53 3.68 21.14
C ARG A 65 -20.33 4.69 21.99
N ARG A 66 -20.05 5.99 21.86
CA ARG A 66 -20.73 7.02 22.66
C ARG A 66 -22.14 7.32 22.18
N LEU A 67 -22.37 7.32 20.87
CA LEU A 67 -23.64 7.74 20.29
C LEU A 67 -24.60 6.58 20.05
N GLU A 68 -24.08 5.44 19.64
CA GLU A 68 -24.87 4.25 19.30
C GLU A 68 -24.82 3.17 20.38
N GLN A 69 -23.92 3.29 21.36
CA GLN A 69 -23.70 2.27 22.40
C GLN A 69 -23.33 0.88 21.82
N GLU A 70 -22.67 0.88 20.66
CA GLU A 70 -22.32 -0.30 19.88
C GLU A 70 -20.80 -0.45 19.71
N GLU A 71 -20.38 -1.68 19.38
CA GLU A 71 -18.98 -1.99 19.09
C GLU A 71 -18.64 -1.82 17.60
N ALA A 72 -17.49 -1.20 17.37
CA ALA A 72 -16.81 -1.10 16.09
C ALA A 72 -15.31 -1.35 16.28
N TYR A 73 -14.64 -1.76 15.21
CA TYR A 73 -13.27 -2.23 15.21
C TYR A 73 -12.41 -1.43 14.24
N GLY A 74 -11.11 -1.42 14.50
CA GLY A 74 -10.11 -0.76 13.70
C GLY A 74 -8.96 -1.70 13.43
N LEU A 75 -8.43 -1.68 12.21
CA LEU A 75 -7.24 -2.42 11.83
C LEU A 75 -6.31 -1.49 11.04
N THR A 76 -5.03 -1.45 11.41
CA THR A 76 -4.02 -0.74 10.63
C THR A 76 -3.09 -1.70 9.93
N ILE A 77 -2.65 -1.27 8.75
CA ILE A 77 -1.65 -1.96 7.94
C ILE A 77 -0.33 -1.20 8.14
N PRO A 78 0.77 -1.89 8.52
CA PRO A 78 2.05 -1.23 8.75
C PRO A 78 2.54 -0.53 7.50
N LEU A 79 3.31 0.55 7.70
CA LEU A 79 4.03 1.22 6.62
C LEU A 79 4.93 0.21 5.91
N LEU A 80 4.79 0.14 4.58
CA LEU A 80 5.55 -0.80 3.77
C LEU A 80 6.92 -0.18 3.44
N GLU A 81 7.95 -0.76 4.02
CA GLU A 81 9.36 -0.46 3.74
C GLU A 81 9.94 -1.58 2.88
N THR A 82 10.94 -1.26 2.05
CA THR A 82 11.76 -2.27 1.38
C THR A 82 12.82 -2.82 2.35
N ALA A 83 13.40 -3.98 2.04
CA ALA A 83 14.48 -4.57 2.84
C ALA A 83 15.74 -3.68 2.94
N ASP A 84 15.83 -2.63 2.12
CA ASP A 84 16.88 -1.61 2.15
C ASP A 84 16.50 -0.40 3.03
N GLY A 85 15.39 -0.46 3.76
CA GLY A 85 14.90 0.61 4.64
C GLY A 85 14.32 1.82 3.90
N LYS A 86 14.13 1.72 2.57
CA LYS A 86 13.51 2.79 1.79
C LYS A 86 11.99 2.67 1.85
N LYS A 87 11.29 3.80 1.95
CA LYS A 87 9.83 3.83 1.80
C LYS A 87 9.44 3.37 0.40
N MET A 88 8.51 2.43 0.34
CA MET A 88 8.00 1.89 -0.90
C MET A 88 7.24 2.97 -1.70
N GLY A 89 7.33 2.93 -3.03
CA GLY A 89 6.77 3.94 -3.92
C GLY A 89 7.56 5.24 -4.09
N LYS A 90 8.71 5.44 -3.40
CA LYS A 90 9.65 6.54 -3.70
C LYS A 90 10.85 6.01 -4.49
N THR A 91 10.79 6.17 -5.81
CA THR A 91 11.95 5.97 -6.69
C THR A 91 12.80 7.24 -6.75
N GLU A 92 14.01 7.14 -7.31
CA GLU A 92 14.83 8.33 -7.62
C GLU A 92 14.11 9.29 -8.60
N ALA A 93 13.23 8.76 -9.44
CA ALA A 93 12.38 9.50 -10.37
C ALA A 93 11.06 10.00 -9.76
N GLY A 94 10.78 9.73 -8.47
CA GLY A 94 9.55 10.13 -7.79
C GLY A 94 8.57 8.98 -7.50
N ALA A 95 7.27 9.31 -7.46
CA ALA A 95 6.20 8.37 -7.16
C ALA A 95 5.91 7.41 -8.33
N VAL A 96 5.55 6.16 -8.00
CA VAL A 96 5.02 5.18 -8.96
C VAL A 96 3.50 5.33 -9.00
N TRP A 97 2.97 5.86 -10.11
CA TRP A 97 1.55 6.15 -10.24
C TRP A 97 0.79 4.97 -10.84
N LEU A 98 -0.50 4.85 -10.48
CA LEU A 98 -1.41 3.89 -11.11
C LEU A 98 -1.97 4.38 -12.44
N ASP A 99 -1.93 5.71 -12.69
CA ASP A 99 -2.38 6.28 -13.96
C ASP A 99 -1.32 6.04 -15.05
N PRO A 100 -1.66 5.34 -16.16
CA PRO A 100 -0.70 5.00 -17.22
C PRO A 100 -0.10 6.24 -17.91
N ARG A 101 -0.71 7.42 -17.75
CA ARG A 101 -0.19 8.70 -18.30
C ARG A 101 0.92 9.30 -17.44
N LEU A 102 1.01 8.91 -16.17
CA LEU A 102 2.02 9.40 -15.22
C LEU A 102 3.14 8.38 -15.01
N THR A 103 2.82 7.09 -15.06
CA THR A 103 3.80 6.01 -15.07
C THR A 103 3.34 4.99 -16.10
N SER A 104 4.14 4.78 -17.15
CA SER A 104 3.75 3.86 -18.22
C SER A 104 3.59 2.43 -17.66
N PRO A 105 2.72 1.58 -18.24
CA PRO A 105 2.59 0.18 -17.80
C PRO A 105 3.91 -0.60 -17.86
N TYR A 106 4.83 -0.21 -18.75
CA TYR A 106 6.16 -0.79 -18.82
C TYR A 106 7.03 -0.35 -17.63
N ASP A 107 7.08 0.95 -17.31
CA ASP A 107 7.85 1.45 -16.17
C ASP A 107 7.29 0.93 -14.84
N PHE A 108 5.96 0.83 -14.74
CA PHE A 108 5.28 0.21 -13.61
C PHE A 108 5.69 -1.26 -13.46
N PHE A 109 5.67 -2.03 -14.55
CA PHE A 109 6.16 -3.41 -14.55
C PHE A 109 7.62 -3.49 -14.12
N GLN A 110 8.48 -2.62 -14.66
CA GLN A 110 9.91 -2.58 -14.32
C GLN A 110 10.15 -2.26 -12.84
N TYR A 111 9.37 -1.36 -12.24
CA TYR A 111 9.44 -1.06 -10.82
C TYR A 111 9.30 -2.34 -9.97
N TRP A 112 8.26 -3.13 -10.23
CA TRP A 112 8.04 -4.39 -9.52
C TRP A 112 9.08 -5.45 -9.88
N ARG A 113 9.50 -5.52 -11.14
CA ARG A 113 10.52 -6.47 -11.62
C ARG A 113 11.87 -6.26 -10.95
N ASN A 114 12.15 -5.03 -10.52
CA ASN A 114 13.37 -4.61 -9.82
C ASN A 114 13.27 -4.72 -8.29
N THR A 115 12.21 -5.34 -7.75
CA THR A 115 12.08 -5.64 -6.32
C THR A 115 13.29 -6.43 -5.81
N HIS A 116 13.77 -6.11 -4.61
CA HIS A 116 14.86 -6.84 -3.96
C HIS A 116 14.42 -8.28 -3.64
N ASP A 117 15.29 -9.27 -3.84
CA ASP A 117 15.03 -10.71 -3.59
C ASP A 117 14.34 -10.98 -2.23
N ARG A 118 14.84 -10.34 -1.17
CA ARG A 118 14.33 -10.41 0.21
C ARG A 118 12.87 -9.96 0.36
N ASP A 119 12.37 -9.12 -0.55
CA ASP A 119 11.01 -8.58 -0.50
C ASP A 119 10.02 -9.36 -1.38
N VAL A 120 10.48 -10.18 -2.33
CA VAL A 120 9.61 -10.78 -3.36
C VAL A 120 8.48 -11.63 -2.75
N ASN A 121 8.80 -12.54 -1.83
CA ASN A 121 7.78 -13.38 -1.17
C ASN A 121 6.76 -12.52 -0.41
N ARG A 122 7.24 -11.54 0.36
CA ARG A 122 6.38 -10.64 1.14
C ARG A 122 5.50 -9.79 0.22
N PHE A 123 6.04 -9.26 -0.87
CA PHE A 123 5.29 -8.43 -1.81
C PHE A 123 4.27 -9.24 -2.61
N LEU A 124 4.59 -10.48 -2.98
CA LEU A 124 3.59 -11.39 -3.57
C LEU A 124 2.40 -11.58 -2.63
N LYS A 125 2.65 -11.77 -1.32
CA LYS A 125 1.59 -11.92 -0.31
C LYS A 125 0.77 -10.65 -0.08
N LEU A 126 1.37 -9.48 -0.26
CA LEU A 126 0.72 -8.19 0.02
C LEU A 126 -0.04 -7.62 -1.18
N TYR A 127 0.44 -7.87 -2.40
CA TYR A 127 -0.01 -7.14 -3.60
C TYR A 127 -0.65 -8.01 -4.68
N THR A 128 -0.74 -9.32 -4.47
CA THR A 128 -1.38 -10.24 -5.41
C THR A 128 -2.49 -11.03 -4.75
N PHE A 129 -3.35 -11.63 -5.58
CA PHE A 129 -4.40 -12.55 -5.14
C PHE A 129 -3.99 -14.02 -5.31
N LEU A 130 -2.68 -14.30 -5.47
CA LEU A 130 -2.19 -15.67 -5.59
C LEU A 130 -2.36 -16.42 -4.25
N PRO A 131 -2.70 -17.72 -4.29
CA PRO A 131 -2.68 -18.55 -3.08
C PRO A 131 -1.31 -18.57 -2.41
N VAL A 132 -1.29 -18.57 -1.08
CA VAL A 132 -0.06 -18.52 -0.29
C VAL A 132 0.87 -19.69 -0.62
N GLU A 133 0.31 -20.87 -0.87
CA GLU A 133 1.04 -22.07 -1.23
C GLU A 133 1.77 -21.91 -2.58
N GLN A 134 1.14 -21.22 -3.53
CA GLN A 134 1.76 -20.92 -4.83
C GLN A 134 2.89 -19.90 -4.68
N ILE A 135 2.69 -18.89 -3.83
CA ILE A 135 3.71 -17.88 -3.54
C ILE A 135 4.93 -18.53 -2.89
N ASP A 136 4.72 -19.35 -1.86
CA ASP A 136 5.80 -20.00 -1.14
C ASP A 136 6.55 -20.99 -2.04
N ALA A 137 5.85 -21.76 -2.89
CA ALA A 137 6.49 -22.61 -3.89
C ALA A 137 7.31 -21.81 -4.91
N ALA A 138 6.76 -20.70 -5.43
CA ALA A 138 7.43 -19.86 -6.42
C ALA A 138 8.67 -19.14 -5.87
N THR A 139 8.77 -18.98 -4.55
CA THR A 139 9.86 -18.24 -3.88
C THR A 139 10.76 -19.11 -3.00
N ALA A 140 10.52 -20.42 -2.96
CA ALA A 140 11.35 -21.37 -2.23
C ALA A 140 12.77 -21.51 -2.83
N ILE A 141 12.94 -21.12 -4.10
CA ILE A 141 14.19 -21.33 -4.85
C ILE A 141 15.05 -20.06 -4.81
N GLN A 142 16.35 -20.25 -4.54
CA GLN A 142 17.34 -19.17 -4.46
C GLN A 142 18.23 -19.09 -5.72
N GLY A 143 18.89 -17.95 -5.93
CA GLY A 143 19.80 -17.75 -7.07
C GLY A 143 19.09 -17.25 -8.32
N GLN A 144 19.52 -17.66 -9.51
CA GLN A 144 18.97 -17.14 -10.78
C GLN A 144 17.46 -17.36 -10.95
N GLU A 145 16.90 -18.39 -10.30
CA GLU A 145 15.48 -18.75 -10.38
C GLU A 145 14.55 -17.75 -9.68
N ILE A 146 15.06 -16.92 -8.76
CA ILE A 146 14.28 -15.84 -8.13
C ILE A 146 13.75 -14.83 -9.16
N ASN A 147 14.40 -14.73 -10.33
CA ASN A 147 13.94 -13.87 -11.42
C ASN A 147 12.56 -14.25 -11.94
N ALA A 148 12.20 -15.54 -11.90
CA ALA A 148 10.86 -15.98 -12.28
C ALA A 148 9.82 -15.47 -11.27
N ALA A 149 10.13 -15.52 -9.97
CA ALA A 149 9.26 -14.96 -8.93
C ALA A 149 9.12 -13.43 -9.02
N LYS A 150 10.20 -12.72 -9.37
CA LYS A 150 10.14 -11.27 -9.63
C LYS A 150 9.30 -10.93 -10.86
N GLU A 151 9.43 -11.71 -11.93
CA GLU A 151 8.61 -11.55 -13.12
C GLU A 151 7.14 -11.87 -12.83
N LEU A 152 6.86 -12.89 -12.03
CA LEU A 152 5.51 -13.23 -11.55
C LEU A 152 4.91 -12.07 -10.76
N LEU A 153 5.64 -11.51 -9.79
CA LEU A 153 5.20 -10.34 -9.02
C LEU A 153 4.88 -9.16 -9.95
N ALA A 154 5.79 -8.82 -10.85
CA ALA A 154 5.59 -7.71 -11.78
C ALA A 154 4.38 -7.93 -12.69
N PHE A 155 4.20 -9.16 -13.18
CA PHE A 155 3.09 -9.52 -14.04
C PHE A 155 1.75 -9.42 -13.31
N GLU A 156 1.61 -10.03 -12.14
CA GLU A 156 0.34 -10.05 -11.40
C GLU A 156 -0.08 -8.64 -10.96
N VAL A 157 0.86 -7.83 -10.47
CA VAL A 157 0.52 -6.46 -10.03
C VAL A 157 0.22 -5.56 -11.23
N THR A 158 0.96 -5.69 -12.35
CA THR A 158 0.66 -4.94 -13.57
C THR A 158 -0.69 -5.36 -14.16
N LYS A 159 -1.01 -6.66 -14.14
CA LYS A 159 -2.29 -7.20 -14.60
C LYS A 159 -3.44 -6.64 -13.77
N LEU A 160 -3.27 -6.55 -12.45
CA LEU A 160 -4.28 -6.00 -11.54
C LEU A 160 -4.57 -4.51 -11.82
N VAL A 161 -3.54 -3.71 -12.12
CA VAL A 161 -3.67 -2.25 -12.27
C VAL A 161 -4.00 -1.82 -13.71
N HIS A 162 -3.31 -2.39 -14.69
CA HIS A 162 -3.35 -1.96 -16.09
C HIS A 162 -4.01 -2.98 -17.03
N GLY A 163 -4.44 -4.13 -16.52
CA GLY A 163 -5.04 -5.20 -17.31
C GLY A 163 -4.02 -6.19 -17.87
N GLU A 164 -4.53 -7.35 -18.29
CA GLU A 164 -3.70 -8.48 -18.72
C GLU A 164 -2.95 -8.21 -20.03
N GLU A 165 -3.58 -7.51 -20.98
CA GLU A 165 -2.94 -7.18 -22.25
C GLU A 165 -1.66 -6.36 -22.05
N GLU A 166 -1.74 -5.31 -21.22
CA GLU A 166 -0.58 -4.46 -20.91
C GLU A 166 0.47 -5.21 -20.10
N ALA A 167 0.07 -6.07 -19.16
CA ALA A 167 1.01 -6.92 -18.43
C ALA A 167 1.78 -7.88 -19.36
N VAL A 168 1.10 -8.48 -20.35
CA VAL A 168 1.73 -9.33 -21.35
C VAL A 168 2.69 -8.53 -22.23
N LYS A 169 2.30 -7.36 -22.72
CA LYS A 169 3.16 -6.46 -23.52
C LYS A 169 4.40 -6.05 -22.72
N SER A 170 4.24 -5.59 -21.49
CA SER A 170 5.35 -5.17 -20.63
C SER A 170 6.32 -6.32 -20.35
N ARG A 171 5.81 -7.53 -20.08
CA ARG A 171 6.62 -8.72 -19.89
C ARG A 171 7.41 -9.09 -21.15
N GLN A 172 6.78 -9.05 -22.32
CA GLN A 172 7.45 -9.33 -23.60
C GLN A 172 8.55 -8.32 -23.89
N ALA A 173 8.27 -7.02 -23.69
CA ALA A 173 9.26 -5.96 -23.85
C ALA A 173 10.46 -6.14 -22.89
N ALA A 174 10.19 -6.47 -21.63
CA ALA A 174 11.23 -6.74 -20.63
C ALA A 174 12.13 -7.92 -21.03
N ARG A 175 11.54 -9.01 -21.55
CA ARG A 175 12.29 -10.18 -22.03
C ARG A 175 13.12 -9.86 -23.27
N ALA A 176 12.57 -9.11 -24.22
CA ALA A 176 13.25 -8.74 -25.46
C ALA A 176 14.52 -7.90 -25.19
N LEU A 177 14.45 -6.93 -24.27
CA LEU A 177 15.59 -6.11 -23.89
C LEU A 177 16.72 -6.93 -23.23
N PHE A 178 16.37 -7.94 -22.44
CA PHE A 178 17.35 -8.84 -21.81
C PHE A 178 18.00 -9.81 -22.81
N ALA A 179 17.25 -10.26 -23.83
CA ALA A 179 17.76 -11.14 -24.87
C ALA A 179 18.71 -10.39 -25.84
N GLY A 180 18.37 -9.17 -26.25
CA GLY A 180 19.23 -8.36 -27.12
C GLY A 180 20.53 -7.91 -26.47
N GLY A 181 20.59 -7.80 -25.14
CA GLY A 181 21.82 -7.48 -24.40
C GLY A 181 22.82 -8.64 -24.33
N LYS A 182 22.39 -9.90 -24.56
CA LYS A 182 23.30 -11.07 -24.59
C LYS A 182 24.03 -11.25 -25.92
N GLU A 183 23.56 -10.61 -27.00
CA GLU A 183 24.22 -10.68 -28.31
C GLU A 183 25.27 -9.57 -28.52
N ALA A 184 25.37 -8.60 -27.60
CA ALA A 184 26.25 -7.44 -27.70
C ALA A 184 27.43 -7.43 -26.70
N GLY A 185 27.77 -8.57 -26.08
CA GLY A 185 28.91 -8.74 -25.18
C GLY A 185 29.75 -9.95 -25.56
#